data_AF-A0A0X3THZ6-F1
#
_entry.id   AF-A0A0X3THZ6-F1
#
_cell.length_a   1.000
_cell.length_b   1.000
_cell.length_c   1.000
_cell.angle_alpha   90.00
_cell.angle_beta   90.00
_cell.angle_gamma   90.00
#
_symmetry.space_group_name_H-M   'P 1'
#
loop_
_entity.id
_entity.type
_entity.pdbx_description
1 polymer ?
#
loop_
_entity_poly.entity_id
_entity_poly.type
_entity_poly.pdbx_seq_one_letter_code
_entity_poly.pdbx_strand_id
1 'polypeptide(L)'
;MRLSTPNLQLNDQGELRHFLTLEGLKPRHLNQILDVADGFIDEQGQIRKVPNLHGKTIMNLFFEPSTRTLTTFEIAEKRLSADVVNLNIATSSTKKGETLLDTLWNLQAMLADIFVVRHSESGAAHFIARHVAPHVHVINAGDGQHSHPTQAMLDMLTIRRHKGDIYDLKVAIIGDIQHSRVVRSQIQALSLLEAREIRVIGPKTLMPPDPAALGVHVYDNIEDGLDDVDVIINVRLQSERMKSALLPSEKEFFNLYGLTRDRLSYAKPDAIVMHPGPVNRGVEIDSEVVDGDQSVILDQVTYGIAVRMAVMSIITENAAVLKQSASVQQEADA
;
A
#
# COMPACT_ATOMS: atom_id res chain seq x y z
N MET A 1 -8.66 -22.33 23.96
CA MET A 1 -7.38 -22.58 23.28
C MET A 1 -7.38 -21.75 22.00
N ARG A 2 -6.81 -20.53 22.00
CA ARG A 2 -6.67 -19.74 20.77
C ARG A 2 -5.51 -20.34 20.00
N LEU A 3 -5.80 -21.24 19.05
CA LEU A 3 -4.87 -21.60 17.99
C LEU A 3 -4.71 -20.35 17.12
N SER A 4 -3.84 -19.42 17.52
CA SER A 4 -3.51 -18.30 16.65
C SER A 4 -2.77 -18.89 15.47
N THR A 5 -3.40 -18.87 14.29
CA THR A 5 -2.74 -19.16 13.02
C THR A 5 -1.44 -18.36 12.98
N PRO A 6 -0.27 -18.97 12.71
CA PRO A 6 1.00 -18.25 12.66
C PRO A 6 0.89 -17.09 11.68
N ASN A 7 1.34 -15.89 12.09
CA ASN A 7 1.38 -14.75 11.20
C ASN A 7 2.47 -15.00 10.14
N LEU A 8 2.06 -15.37 8.93
CA LEU A 8 2.95 -15.68 7.81
C LEU A 8 3.89 -14.52 7.46
N GLN A 9 3.54 -13.29 7.84
CA GLN A 9 4.33 -12.11 7.56
C GLN A 9 5.59 -12.03 8.40
N LEU A 10 5.64 -12.74 9.53
CA LEU A 10 6.73 -12.65 10.49
C LEU A 10 7.51 -13.97 10.57
N ASN A 11 8.82 -13.86 10.78
CA ASN A 11 9.65 -15.00 11.16
C ASN A 11 9.50 -15.32 12.66
N ASP A 12 10.20 -16.35 13.14
CA ASP A 12 10.14 -16.78 14.55
C ASP A 12 10.71 -15.73 15.53
N GLN A 13 11.52 -14.79 15.04
CA GLN A 13 12.04 -13.65 15.80
C GLN A 13 11.07 -12.45 15.78
N GLY A 14 9.93 -12.58 15.09
CA GLY A 14 8.93 -11.53 14.95
C GLY A 14 9.36 -10.41 13.99
N GLU A 15 10.31 -10.65 13.09
CA GLU A 15 10.75 -9.71 12.07
C GLU A 15 10.06 -9.99 10.73
N LEU A 16 10.04 -8.99 9.85
CA LEU A 16 9.30 -9.08 8.60
C LEU A 16 9.94 -10.10 7.63
N ARG A 17 9.17 -11.12 7.27
CA ARG A 17 9.49 -12.15 6.27
C ARG A 17 8.73 -11.93 4.95
N HIS A 18 7.47 -11.53 5.04
CA HIS A 18 6.61 -11.20 3.90
C HIS A 18 5.87 -9.90 4.20
N PHE A 19 5.44 -9.20 3.17
CA PHE A 19 4.63 -7.99 3.35
C PHE A 19 3.31 -8.11 2.59
N LEU A 20 2.30 -8.65 3.27
CA LEU A 20 1.05 -9.12 2.69
C LEU A 20 -0.13 -8.20 3.03
N THR A 21 -0.19 -7.70 4.26
CA THR A 21 -1.23 -6.83 4.80
C THR A 21 -0.70 -6.12 6.05
N LEU A 22 -1.36 -5.06 6.51
CA LEU A 22 -1.01 -4.43 7.79
C LEU A 22 -1.58 -5.18 8.99
N GLU A 23 -2.54 -6.08 8.77
CA GLU A 23 -3.12 -6.91 9.82
C GLU A 23 -2.07 -7.81 10.48
N GLY A 24 -2.07 -7.83 11.81
CA GLY A 24 -1.11 -8.60 12.60
C GLY A 24 0.30 -8.00 12.66
N LEU A 25 0.55 -6.86 12.00
CA LEU A 25 1.76 -6.07 12.23
C LEU A 25 1.60 -5.17 13.46
N LYS A 26 2.73 -4.72 14.00
CA LYS A 26 2.83 -3.82 15.15
C LYS A 26 3.37 -2.47 14.68
N PRO A 27 3.17 -1.37 15.45
CA PRO A 27 3.67 -0.05 15.08
C PRO A 27 5.17 -0.03 14.75
N ARG A 28 5.98 -0.81 15.49
CA ARG A 28 7.43 -0.96 15.22
C ARG A 28 7.76 -1.43 13.80
N HIS A 29 6.92 -2.28 13.18
CA HIS A 29 7.19 -2.74 11.81
C HIS A 29 6.92 -1.63 10.80
N LEU A 30 5.85 -0.85 11.03
CA LEU A 30 5.50 0.28 10.17
C LEU A 30 6.58 1.37 10.29
N ASN A 31 6.97 1.71 11.52
CA ASN A 31 8.03 2.69 11.76
C ASN A 31 9.37 2.25 11.15
N GLN A 32 9.76 0.98 11.28
CA GLN A 32 10.96 0.46 10.60
C GLN A 32 10.90 0.66 9.09
N ILE A 33 9.77 0.34 8.45
CA ILE A 33 9.59 0.55 7.00
C ILE A 33 9.72 2.03 6.66
N LEU A 34 9.08 2.90 7.43
CA LEU A 34 9.12 4.34 7.19
C LEU A 34 10.55 4.88 7.37
N ASP A 35 11.25 4.52 8.44
CA ASP A 35 12.62 4.97 8.74
C ASP A 35 13.61 4.56 7.65
N VAL A 36 13.56 3.29 7.22
CA VAL A 36 14.41 2.80 6.13
C VAL A 36 14.05 3.49 4.81
N ALA A 37 12.76 3.72 4.54
CA ALA A 37 12.32 4.40 3.33
C ALA A 37 12.82 5.85 3.27
N ASP A 38 12.75 6.57 4.38
CA ASP A 38 13.24 7.95 4.47
C ASP A 38 14.74 8.05 4.20
N GLY A 39 15.52 7.06 4.66
CA GLY A 39 16.95 6.96 4.37
C GLY A 39 17.30 6.79 2.88
N PHE A 40 16.35 6.40 2.03
CA PHE A 40 16.54 6.35 0.57
C PHE A 40 16.27 7.68 -0.13
N ILE A 41 15.77 8.68 0.57
CA ILE A 41 15.49 10.00 0.01
C ILE A 41 16.63 10.93 0.45
N ASP A 42 17.28 11.61 -0.48
CA ASP A 42 18.28 12.62 -0.15
C ASP A 42 17.66 13.99 0.21
N GLU A 43 18.52 14.94 0.57
CA GLU A 43 18.10 16.30 0.95
C GLU A 43 17.40 17.05 -0.18
N GLN A 44 17.61 16.63 -1.43
CA GLN A 44 16.97 17.19 -2.63
C GLN A 44 15.70 16.42 -3.02
N GLY A 45 15.23 15.49 -2.18
CA GLY A 45 14.05 14.67 -2.44
C GLY A 45 14.26 13.58 -3.51
N GLN A 46 15.50 13.35 -3.93
CA GLN A 46 15.80 12.33 -4.93
C GLN A 46 15.97 10.96 -4.27
N ILE A 47 15.44 9.93 -4.93
CA ILE A 47 15.67 8.55 -4.51
C ILE A 47 17.13 8.19 -4.76
N ARG A 48 17.80 7.58 -3.79
CA ARG A 48 19.19 7.10 -3.92
C ARG A 48 19.23 5.76 -4.64
N LYS A 49 20.35 5.46 -5.31
CA LYS A 49 20.64 4.12 -5.82
C LYS A 49 21.61 3.44 -4.86
N VAL A 50 21.27 2.25 -4.38
CA VAL A 50 22.09 1.47 -3.45
C VAL A 50 22.16 0.00 -3.91
N PRO A 51 23.21 -0.76 -3.59
CA PRO A 51 23.35 -2.15 -4.06
C PRO A 51 22.80 -3.20 -3.08
N ASN A 52 21.83 -2.85 -2.23
CA ASN A 52 21.36 -3.73 -1.14
C ASN A 52 20.83 -5.09 -1.64
N LEU A 53 20.34 -5.17 -2.86
CA LEU A 53 19.80 -6.41 -3.45
C LEU A 53 20.63 -6.88 -4.66
N HIS A 54 21.92 -6.53 -4.70
CA HIS A 54 22.81 -7.07 -5.72
C HIS A 54 22.82 -8.62 -5.70
N GLY A 55 22.58 -9.23 -6.87
CA GLY A 55 22.50 -10.68 -7.03
C GLY A 55 21.19 -11.30 -6.51
N LYS A 56 20.15 -10.49 -6.26
CA LYS A 56 18.80 -10.96 -5.93
C LYS A 56 17.87 -10.84 -7.12
N THR A 57 17.08 -11.90 -7.36
CA THR A 57 16.10 -11.93 -8.43
C THR A 57 14.71 -11.62 -7.89
N ILE A 58 14.08 -10.59 -8.45
CA ILE A 58 12.71 -10.17 -8.11
C ILE A 58 11.82 -10.41 -9.31
N MET A 59 10.73 -11.15 -9.11
CA MET A 59 9.76 -11.42 -10.17
C MET A 59 8.42 -10.74 -9.88
N ASN A 60 8.03 -9.86 -10.79
CA ASN A 60 6.77 -9.13 -10.74
C ASN A 60 5.65 -9.96 -11.37
N LEU A 61 4.78 -10.51 -10.52
CA LEU A 61 3.65 -11.38 -10.86
C LEU A 61 2.35 -10.57 -10.87
N PHE A 62 2.12 -9.82 -11.95
CA PHE A 62 0.93 -8.99 -12.11
C PHE A 62 -0.13 -9.72 -12.93
N PHE A 63 -1.12 -10.30 -12.24
CA PHE A 63 -2.25 -11.00 -12.84
C PHE A 63 -3.39 -10.05 -13.24
N GLU A 64 -3.42 -8.84 -12.67
CA GLU A 64 -4.29 -7.75 -13.09
C GLU A 64 -3.46 -6.54 -13.59
N PRO A 65 -3.92 -5.80 -14.61
CA PRO A 65 -3.19 -4.66 -15.15
C PRO A 65 -2.94 -3.58 -14.10
N SER A 66 -1.70 -3.07 -14.04
CA SER A 66 -1.37 -1.84 -13.33
C SER A 66 -0.09 -1.23 -13.84
N THR A 67 -0.18 -0.09 -14.52
CA THR A 67 1.00 0.62 -15.02
C THR A 67 1.78 1.25 -13.86
N ARG A 68 1.12 2.08 -13.04
CA ARG A 68 1.80 2.84 -11.98
C ARG A 68 2.49 1.95 -10.97
N THR A 69 1.77 0.98 -10.40
CA THR A 69 2.33 0.11 -9.35
C THR A 69 3.46 -0.75 -9.88
N LEU A 70 3.33 -1.33 -11.09
CA LEU A 70 4.38 -2.14 -11.69
C LEU A 70 5.63 -1.30 -11.96
N THR A 71 5.46 -0.13 -12.60
CA THR A 71 6.60 0.73 -12.96
C THR A 71 7.35 1.22 -11.73
N THR A 72 6.67 1.57 -10.63
CA THR A 72 7.36 2.03 -9.42
C THR A 72 8.02 0.89 -8.63
N PHE A 73 7.51 -0.34 -8.70
CA PHE A 73 8.24 -1.52 -8.23
C PHE A 73 9.50 -1.75 -9.06
N GLU A 74 9.39 -1.79 -10.39
CA GLU A 74 10.53 -1.98 -11.29
C GLU A 74 11.63 -0.92 -11.08
N ILE A 75 11.25 0.34 -10.87
CA ILE A 75 12.21 1.41 -10.55
C ILE A 75 12.87 1.15 -9.19
N ALA A 76 12.10 0.79 -8.16
CA ALA A 76 12.63 0.50 -6.82
C ALA A 76 13.63 -0.68 -6.85
N GLU A 77 13.30 -1.74 -7.57
CA GLU A 77 14.13 -2.93 -7.71
C GLU A 77 15.46 -2.61 -8.41
N LYS A 78 15.40 -1.86 -9.51
CA LYS A 78 16.60 -1.37 -10.24
C LYS A 78 17.44 -0.40 -9.39
N ARG A 79 16.80 0.43 -8.57
CA ARG A 79 17.47 1.34 -7.61
C ARG A 79 18.17 0.57 -6.49
N LEU A 80 17.73 -0.65 -6.18
CA LEU A 80 18.39 -1.57 -5.24
C LEU A 80 19.42 -2.52 -5.89
N SER A 81 19.60 -2.40 -7.21
CA SER A 81 20.51 -3.22 -8.02
C SER A 81 20.13 -4.71 -8.08
N ALA A 82 18.84 -5.01 -7.98
CA ALA A 82 18.28 -6.35 -8.17
C ALA A 82 18.13 -6.71 -9.66
N ASP A 83 18.12 -8.01 -9.95
CA ASP A 83 17.73 -8.56 -11.24
C ASP A 83 16.20 -8.65 -11.31
N VAL A 84 15.60 -8.03 -12.34
CA VAL A 84 14.14 -7.84 -12.42
C VAL A 84 13.55 -8.65 -13.56
N VAL A 85 12.51 -9.43 -13.26
CA VAL A 85 11.72 -10.18 -14.24
C VAL A 85 10.25 -9.78 -14.16
N ASN A 86 9.74 -9.15 -15.22
CA ASN A 86 8.33 -8.80 -15.33
C ASN A 86 7.56 -9.89 -16.08
N LEU A 87 6.61 -10.53 -15.41
CA LEU A 87 5.80 -11.60 -15.99
C LEU A 87 4.39 -11.11 -16.27
N ASN A 88 4.02 -11.04 -17.54
CA ASN A 88 2.64 -10.78 -17.94
C ASN A 88 1.83 -12.09 -17.94
N ILE A 89 1.45 -12.53 -16.75
CA ILE A 89 0.86 -13.86 -16.55
C ILE A 89 -0.52 -13.99 -17.21
N ALA A 90 -1.26 -12.88 -17.34
CA ALA A 90 -2.53 -12.84 -18.09
C ALA A 90 -2.36 -13.28 -19.55
N THR A 91 -1.14 -13.21 -20.09
CA THR A 91 -0.83 -13.59 -21.48
C THR A 91 -0.05 -14.90 -21.62
N SER A 92 0.75 -15.32 -20.63
CA SER A 92 1.78 -16.35 -20.82
C SER A 92 1.43 -17.77 -20.35
N SER A 93 0.78 -17.94 -19.19
CA SER A 93 0.75 -19.25 -18.50
C SER A 93 -0.66 -19.76 -18.17
N THR A 94 -1.58 -18.88 -17.77
CA THR A 94 -3.00 -19.25 -17.55
C THR A 94 -3.69 -19.74 -18.83
N LYS A 95 -3.20 -19.33 -20.01
CA LYS A 95 -3.71 -19.82 -21.31
C LYS A 95 -3.31 -21.27 -21.61
N LYS A 96 -2.28 -21.80 -20.96
CA LYS A 96 -1.78 -23.17 -21.18
C LYS A 96 -2.34 -24.20 -20.19
N GLY A 97 -3.24 -23.78 -19.30
CA GLY A 97 -3.85 -24.67 -18.30
C GLY A 97 -2.91 -25.08 -17.16
N GLU A 98 -1.77 -24.39 -17.00
CA GLU A 98 -0.86 -24.59 -15.86
C GLU A 98 -1.53 -24.10 -14.56
N THR A 99 -1.37 -24.85 -13.47
CA THR A 99 -1.88 -24.42 -12.16
C THR A 99 -1.04 -23.27 -11.61
N LEU A 100 -1.63 -22.40 -10.77
CA LEU A 100 -0.87 -21.33 -10.11
C LEU A 100 0.33 -21.88 -9.32
N LEU A 101 0.19 -23.04 -8.67
CA LEU A 101 1.25 -23.66 -7.90
C LEU A 101 2.41 -24.13 -8.78
N ASP A 102 2.11 -24.78 -9.91
CA ASP A 102 3.14 -25.22 -10.86
C ASP A 102 3.91 -24.02 -11.43
N THR A 103 3.20 -22.94 -11.77
CA THR A 103 3.85 -21.69 -12.19
C THR A 103 4.78 -21.17 -11.10
N LEU A 104 4.35 -21.10 -9.84
CA LEU A 104 5.20 -20.62 -8.73
C LEU A 104 6.43 -21.50 -8.53
N TRP A 105 6.29 -22.83 -8.57
CA TRP A 105 7.42 -23.75 -8.42
C TRP A 105 8.41 -23.65 -9.58
N ASN A 106 7.93 -23.47 -10.81
CA ASN A 106 8.79 -23.20 -11.96
C ASN A 106 9.57 -21.89 -11.79
N LEU A 107 8.91 -20.82 -11.34
CA LEU A 107 9.58 -19.53 -11.09
C LEU A 107 10.59 -19.60 -9.94
N GLN A 108 10.31 -20.39 -8.90
CA GLN A 108 11.27 -20.67 -7.83
C GLN A 108 12.51 -21.40 -8.34
N ALA A 109 12.33 -22.40 -9.22
CA ALA A 109 13.44 -23.11 -9.84
C ALA A 109 14.28 -22.19 -10.75
N MET A 110 13.69 -21.09 -11.24
CA MET A 110 14.36 -20.00 -11.95
C MET A 110 15.02 -18.97 -11.02
N LEU A 111 15.30 -19.36 -9.77
CA LEU A 111 16.08 -18.59 -8.79
C LEU A 111 15.41 -17.30 -8.30
N ALA A 112 14.07 -17.27 -8.20
CA ALA A 112 13.37 -16.15 -7.59
C ALA A 112 13.69 -16.01 -6.08
N ASP A 113 14.07 -14.82 -5.63
CA ASP A 113 14.19 -14.49 -4.20
C ASP A 113 12.92 -13.79 -3.67
N ILE A 114 12.28 -12.94 -4.48
CA ILE A 114 11.08 -12.18 -4.10
C ILE A 114 10.03 -12.23 -5.20
N PHE A 115 8.78 -12.50 -4.82
CA PHE A 115 7.60 -12.30 -5.65
C PHE A 115 6.85 -11.04 -5.24
N VAL A 116 6.70 -10.11 -6.17
CA VAL A 116 5.78 -8.98 -6.05
C VAL A 116 4.49 -9.36 -6.75
N VAL A 117 3.42 -9.54 -5.98
CA VAL A 117 2.17 -10.12 -6.47
C VAL A 117 1.09 -9.08 -6.53
N ARG A 118 0.41 -8.99 -7.68
CA ARG A 118 -0.86 -8.29 -7.81
C ARG A 118 -1.92 -9.20 -8.41
N HIS A 119 -3.06 -9.34 -7.73
CA HIS A 119 -4.10 -10.29 -8.11
C HIS A 119 -5.52 -9.74 -7.90
N SER A 120 -6.47 -10.19 -8.71
CA SER A 120 -7.89 -9.78 -8.59
C SER A 120 -8.61 -10.44 -7.42
N GLU A 121 -8.18 -11.62 -7.00
CA GLU A 121 -8.72 -12.33 -5.84
C GLU A 121 -8.06 -11.88 -4.53
N SER A 122 -8.90 -11.55 -3.55
CA SER A 122 -8.49 -11.29 -2.17
C SER A 122 -7.82 -12.52 -1.55
N GLY A 123 -6.70 -12.34 -0.87
CA GLY A 123 -5.96 -13.41 -0.22
C GLY A 123 -4.97 -14.16 -1.13
N ALA A 124 -4.87 -13.82 -2.42
CA ALA A 124 -3.95 -14.48 -3.34
C ALA A 124 -2.47 -14.36 -2.90
N ALA A 125 -2.04 -13.18 -2.42
CA ALA A 125 -0.69 -13.00 -1.90
C ALA A 125 -0.43 -13.89 -0.66
N HIS A 126 -1.43 -14.08 0.20
CA HIS A 126 -1.36 -14.99 1.34
C HIS A 126 -1.32 -16.46 0.91
N PHE A 127 -2.09 -16.82 -0.11
CA PHE A 127 -2.05 -18.15 -0.70
C PHE A 127 -0.67 -18.45 -1.24
N ILE A 128 -0.08 -17.54 -2.03
CA ILE A 128 1.28 -17.69 -2.57
C ILE A 128 2.30 -17.82 -1.43
N ALA A 129 2.25 -16.92 -0.45
CA ALA A 129 3.17 -16.94 0.71
C ALA A 129 3.16 -18.26 1.49
N ARG A 130 2.04 -19.00 1.52
CA ARG A 130 1.96 -20.32 2.16
C ARG A 130 2.65 -21.44 1.38
N HIS A 131 2.76 -21.30 0.07
CA HIS A 131 3.20 -22.39 -0.83
C HIS A 131 4.58 -22.15 -1.42
N VAL A 132 5.15 -20.96 -1.24
CA VAL A 132 6.51 -20.68 -1.69
C VAL A 132 7.56 -21.37 -0.82
N ALA A 133 8.71 -21.66 -1.43
CA ALA A 133 9.85 -22.19 -0.69
C ALA A 133 10.29 -21.23 0.44
N PRO A 134 10.90 -21.72 1.53
CA PRO A 134 11.25 -20.89 2.70
C PRO A 134 12.14 -19.68 2.41
N HIS A 135 12.97 -19.75 1.37
CA HIS A 135 13.88 -18.69 0.95
C HIS A 135 13.24 -17.62 0.06
N VAL A 136 12.00 -17.84 -0.41
CA VAL A 136 11.29 -16.92 -1.28
C VAL A 136 10.33 -16.07 -0.46
N HIS A 137 10.35 -14.77 -0.73
CA HIS A 137 9.54 -13.79 -0.02
C HIS A 137 8.43 -13.24 -0.92
N VAL A 138 7.32 -12.79 -0.30
CA VAL A 138 6.16 -12.30 -1.04
C VAL A 138 5.81 -10.89 -0.57
N ILE A 139 5.62 -9.99 -1.53
CA ILE A 139 5.14 -8.63 -1.33
C ILE A 139 3.80 -8.46 -2.06
N ASN A 140 2.78 -8.02 -1.35
CA ASN A 140 1.47 -7.73 -1.92
C ASN A 140 1.45 -6.33 -2.54
N ALA A 141 1.35 -6.28 -3.87
CA ALA A 141 1.16 -5.07 -4.68
C ALA A 141 -0.34 -4.76 -4.94
N GLY A 142 -1.24 -5.48 -4.29
CA GLY A 142 -2.70 -5.30 -4.31
C GLY A 142 -3.42 -6.62 -4.57
N ASP A 143 -4.34 -7.00 -3.68
CA ASP A 143 -5.19 -8.19 -3.83
C ASP A 143 -6.68 -7.87 -3.67
N GLY A 144 -7.44 -8.05 -4.76
CA GLY A 144 -8.90 -7.85 -4.78
C GLY A 144 -9.37 -6.56 -4.12
N GLN A 145 -10.26 -6.68 -3.12
CA GLN A 145 -10.70 -5.57 -2.27
C GLN A 145 -10.06 -5.62 -0.87
N HIS A 146 -9.09 -6.52 -0.66
CA HIS A 146 -8.56 -6.82 0.66
C HIS A 146 -7.49 -5.81 1.08
N SER A 147 -6.31 -5.82 0.45
CA SER A 147 -5.19 -5.00 0.92
C SER A 147 -4.34 -4.41 -0.21
N HIS A 148 -3.72 -3.27 0.07
CA HIS A 148 -2.61 -2.71 -0.71
C HIS A 148 -1.58 -2.08 0.25
N PRO A 149 -0.79 -2.91 0.95
CA PRO A 149 -0.03 -2.45 2.11
C PRO A 149 1.09 -1.46 1.74
N THR A 150 1.73 -1.61 0.57
CA THR A 150 2.74 -0.65 0.09
C THR A 150 2.17 0.72 -0.28
N GLN A 151 0.90 0.80 -0.68
CA GLN A 151 0.21 2.08 -0.90
C GLN A 151 -0.08 2.77 0.43
N ALA A 152 -0.56 2.03 1.43
CA ALA A 152 -0.75 2.63 2.75
C ALA A 152 0.57 3.15 3.34
N MET A 153 1.66 2.40 3.21
CA MET A 153 2.96 2.84 3.74
C MET A 153 3.57 4.04 3.01
N LEU A 154 3.41 4.17 1.68
CA LEU A 154 3.86 5.37 0.99
C LEU A 154 3.00 6.59 1.35
N ASP A 155 1.71 6.39 1.61
CA ASP A 155 0.83 7.44 2.13
C ASP A 155 1.32 7.89 3.52
N MET A 156 1.65 6.94 4.41
CA MET A 156 2.18 7.27 5.74
C MET A 156 3.54 7.99 5.66
N LEU A 157 4.43 7.60 4.74
CA LEU A 157 5.69 8.31 4.53
C LEU A 157 5.45 9.74 4.02
N THR A 158 4.46 9.91 3.14
CA THR A 158 4.07 11.24 2.65
C THR A 158 3.58 12.11 3.80
N ILE A 159 2.64 11.62 4.61
CA ILE A 159 2.18 12.36 5.80
C ILE A 159 3.36 12.71 6.69
N ARG A 160 4.25 11.74 6.95
CA ARG A 160 5.39 11.95 7.85
C ARG A 160 6.34 13.05 7.40
N ARG A 161 6.63 13.10 6.10
CA ARG A 161 7.55 14.12 5.54
C ARG A 161 6.95 15.52 5.48
N HIS A 162 5.63 15.65 5.39
CA HIS A 162 4.97 16.96 5.28
C HIS A 162 4.40 17.48 6.61
N LYS A 163 3.98 16.59 7.52
CA LYS A 163 3.30 16.96 8.78
C LYS A 163 4.02 16.48 10.04
N GLY A 164 5.09 15.70 9.92
CA GLY A 164 5.77 15.09 11.07
C GLY A 164 5.06 13.82 11.53
N ASP A 165 5.09 13.53 12.83
CA ASP A 165 4.49 12.30 13.34
C ASP A 165 2.98 12.23 13.04
N ILE A 166 2.50 11.02 12.71
CA ILE A 166 1.08 10.77 12.42
C ILE A 166 0.23 10.84 13.70
N TYR A 167 0.87 10.62 14.85
CA TYR A 167 0.26 10.78 16.16
C TYR A 167 -0.41 12.15 16.29
N ASP A 168 -1.63 12.16 16.81
CA ASP A 168 -2.44 13.37 17.03
C ASP A 168 -2.93 14.11 15.75
N LEU A 169 -2.70 13.58 14.54
CA LEU A 169 -3.26 14.16 13.31
C LEU A 169 -4.73 13.77 13.09
N LYS A 170 -5.51 14.71 12.53
CA LYS A 170 -6.85 14.45 12.00
C LYS A 170 -6.78 14.19 10.50
N VAL A 171 -7.32 13.05 10.06
CA VAL A 171 -7.26 12.63 8.65
C VAL A 171 -8.66 12.40 8.12
N ALA A 172 -9.01 13.00 6.98
CA ALA A 172 -10.26 12.76 6.27
C ALA A 172 -10.04 11.95 5.00
N ILE A 173 -10.83 10.90 4.81
CA ILE A 173 -10.83 10.06 3.62
C ILE A 173 -12.16 10.25 2.89
N ILE A 174 -12.11 10.68 1.63
CA ILE A 174 -13.29 11.04 0.83
C ILE A 174 -13.43 10.09 -0.36
N GLY A 175 -14.54 9.34 -0.45
CA GLY A 175 -14.88 8.55 -1.65
C GLY A 175 -15.53 7.19 -1.39
N ASP A 176 -15.14 6.17 -2.17
CA ASP A 176 -15.65 4.80 -2.03
C ASP A 176 -14.94 4.06 -0.88
N ILE A 177 -15.54 4.11 0.31
CA ILE A 177 -15.01 3.50 1.54
C ILE A 177 -15.28 2.00 1.56
N GLN A 178 -16.42 1.58 1.01
CA GLN A 178 -16.88 0.19 1.03
C GLN A 178 -15.97 -0.74 0.22
N HIS A 179 -15.56 -0.35 -0.98
CA HIS A 179 -14.90 -1.25 -1.93
C HIS A 179 -13.39 -1.00 -2.11
N SER A 180 -12.86 0.09 -1.55
CA SER A 180 -11.46 0.46 -1.73
C SER A 180 -10.52 -0.30 -0.79
N ARG A 181 -9.70 -1.20 -1.37
CA ARG A 181 -8.57 -1.84 -0.66
C ARG A 181 -7.56 -0.82 -0.12
N VAL A 182 -7.44 0.33 -0.79
CA VAL A 182 -6.54 1.40 -0.39
C VAL A 182 -7.06 2.05 0.89
N VAL A 183 -8.35 2.40 0.95
CA VAL A 183 -8.97 2.97 2.16
C VAL A 183 -8.84 2.03 3.35
N ARG A 184 -9.14 0.73 3.17
CA ARG A 184 -8.99 -0.26 4.24
C ARG A 184 -7.55 -0.30 4.78
N SER A 185 -6.56 -0.33 3.89
CA SER A 185 -5.15 -0.35 4.29
C SER A 185 -4.71 0.97 4.94
N GLN A 186 -5.23 2.11 4.47
CA GLN A 186 -4.96 3.43 5.06
C GLN A 186 -5.51 3.53 6.49
N ILE A 187 -6.77 3.15 6.71
CA ILE A 187 -7.39 3.16 8.05
C ILE A 187 -6.56 2.29 9.00
N GLN A 188 -6.16 1.09 8.56
CA GLN A 188 -5.30 0.21 9.38
C GLN A 188 -3.95 0.87 9.73
N ALA A 189 -3.30 1.51 8.77
CA ALA A 189 -2.01 2.19 9.01
C ALA A 189 -2.16 3.37 9.98
N LEU A 190 -3.16 4.23 9.75
CA LEU A 190 -3.46 5.39 10.58
C LEU A 190 -3.81 4.98 12.01
N SER A 191 -4.60 3.92 12.19
CA SER A 191 -4.93 3.38 13.51
C SER A 191 -3.72 2.79 14.22
N LEU A 192 -2.85 2.05 13.52
CA LEU A 192 -1.61 1.52 14.10
C LEU A 192 -0.61 2.61 14.47
N LEU A 193 -0.65 3.75 13.79
CA LEU A 193 0.21 4.91 14.04
C LEU A 193 -0.48 5.98 14.87
N GLU A 194 -1.62 5.63 15.48
CA GLU A 194 -2.33 6.42 16.48
C GLU A 194 -2.72 7.84 16.01
N ALA A 195 -3.18 7.96 14.76
CA ALA A 195 -3.84 9.17 14.30
C ALA A 195 -4.99 9.55 15.24
N ARG A 196 -5.13 10.84 15.58
CA ARG A 196 -6.14 11.32 16.55
C ARG A 196 -7.54 10.94 16.13
N GLU A 197 -7.83 11.16 14.85
CA GLU A 197 -9.16 11.02 14.30
C GLU A 197 -9.05 10.61 12.84
N ILE A 198 -9.75 9.54 12.47
CA ILE A 198 -9.90 9.11 11.08
C ILE A 198 -11.36 9.34 10.70
N ARG A 199 -11.58 10.24 9.76
CA ARG A 199 -12.90 10.62 9.26
C ARG A 199 -13.14 9.99 7.89
N VAL A 200 -14.34 9.51 7.66
CA VAL A 200 -14.78 9.02 6.35
C VAL A 200 -15.97 9.82 5.86
N ILE A 201 -15.90 10.24 4.61
CA ILE A 201 -16.87 11.11 3.96
C ILE A 201 -17.24 10.48 2.61
N GLY A 202 -18.53 10.34 2.33
CA GLY A 202 -19.00 9.81 1.07
C GLY A 202 -20.46 9.34 1.12
N PRO A 203 -21.03 8.97 -0.03
CA PRO A 203 -22.42 8.49 -0.11
C PRO A 203 -22.65 7.28 0.79
N LYS A 204 -23.82 7.20 1.43
CA LYS A 204 -24.23 6.03 2.26
C LYS A 204 -24.17 4.70 1.50
N THR A 205 -24.36 4.73 0.18
CA THR A 205 -24.28 3.55 -0.70
C THR A 205 -22.84 3.10 -1.02
N LEU A 206 -21.85 3.90 -0.64
CA LEU A 206 -20.42 3.62 -0.72
C LEU A 206 -19.76 3.51 0.65
N MET A 207 -20.56 3.43 1.72
CA MET A 207 -20.11 3.17 3.07
C MET A 207 -20.27 1.68 3.41
N PRO A 208 -19.33 1.07 4.16
CA PRO A 208 -19.53 -0.27 4.67
C PRO A 208 -20.75 -0.32 5.60
N PRO A 209 -21.37 -1.50 5.80
CA PRO A 209 -22.54 -1.63 6.68
C PRO A 209 -22.31 -1.18 8.12
N ASP A 210 -21.09 -1.35 8.62
CA ASP A 210 -20.65 -0.90 9.95
C ASP A 210 -19.29 -0.20 9.84
N PRO A 211 -19.27 1.11 9.53
CA PRO A 211 -18.03 1.88 9.44
C PRO A 211 -17.39 2.08 10.82
N ALA A 212 -18.18 2.15 11.89
CA ALA A 212 -17.67 2.35 13.25
C ALA A 212 -16.78 1.18 13.69
N ALA A 213 -17.04 -0.04 13.22
CA ALA A 213 -16.17 -1.20 13.44
C ALA A 213 -14.75 -1.05 12.87
N LEU A 214 -14.53 -0.11 11.93
CA LEU A 214 -13.20 0.23 11.41
C LEU A 214 -12.46 1.25 12.29
N GLY A 215 -13.10 1.78 13.34
CA GLY A 215 -12.54 2.82 14.19
C GLY A 215 -12.56 4.22 13.57
N VAL A 216 -13.48 4.48 12.63
CA VAL A 216 -13.60 5.76 11.92
C VAL A 216 -14.86 6.53 12.33
N HIS A 217 -14.83 7.84 12.19
CA HIS A 217 -15.98 8.72 12.34
C HIS A 217 -16.59 9.05 10.97
N VAL A 218 -17.88 8.79 10.81
CA VAL A 218 -18.60 9.06 9.56
C VAL A 218 -19.16 10.47 9.57
N TYR A 219 -18.95 11.20 8.49
CA TYR A 219 -19.55 12.51 8.27
C TYR A 219 -20.39 12.48 6.99
N ASP A 220 -21.67 12.84 7.11
CA ASP A 220 -22.62 12.92 5.98
C ASP A 220 -22.40 14.20 5.14
N ASN A 221 -21.80 15.24 5.73
CA ASN A 221 -21.47 16.52 5.11
C ASN A 221 -19.95 16.68 4.98
N ILE A 222 -19.49 17.10 3.81
CA ILE A 222 -18.04 17.23 3.52
C ILE A 222 -17.42 18.40 4.26
N GLU A 223 -18.12 19.53 4.39
CA GLU A 223 -17.62 20.70 5.11
C GLU A 223 -17.37 20.38 6.60
N ASP A 224 -18.32 19.73 7.28
CA ASP A 224 -18.16 19.26 8.67
C ASP A 224 -17.03 18.23 8.79
N GLY A 225 -16.93 17.32 7.82
CA GLY A 225 -15.89 16.31 7.79
C GLY A 225 -14.48 16.88 7.57
N LEU A 226 -14.37 18.02 6.90
CA LEU A 226 -13.09 18.70 6.62
C LEU A 226 -12.66 19.66 7.73
N ASP A 227 -13.55 20.05 8.64
CA ASP A 227 -13.24 21.03 9.69
C ASP A 227 -12.00 20.64 10.52
N ASP A 228 -10.99 21.52 10.53
CA ASP A 228 -9.76 21.34 11.30
C ASP A 228 -8.97 20.05 10.96
N VAL A 229 -9.08 19.52 9.74
CA VAL A 229 -8.33 18.35 9.27
C VAL A 229 -6.90 18.72 8.84
N ASP A 230 -5.93 17.85 9.15
CA ASP A 230 -4.52 17.97 8.78
C ASP A 230 -4.18 17.34 7.43
N VAL A 231 -4.89 16.26 7.08
CA VAL A 231 -4.63 15.46 5.89
C VAL A 231 -5.95 15.06 5.23
N ILE A 232 -6.08 15.35 3.94
CA ILE A 232 -7.23 14.95 3.14
C ILE A 232 -6.76 13.91 2.12
N ILE A 233 -7.40 12.74 2.12
CA ILE A 233 -7.14 11.66 1.19
C ILE A 233 -8.38 11.46 0.32
N ASN A 234 -8.34 11.98 -0.90
CA ASN A 234 -9.37 11.68 -1.90
C ASN A 234 -9.08 10.33 -2.54
N VAL A 235 -10.09 9.49 -2.67
CA VAL A 235 -9.97 8.20 -3.36
C VAL A 235 -10.84 8.16 -4.61
N ARG A 236 -10.30 7.49 -5.62
CA ARG A 236 -10.92 7.39 -6.94
C ARG A 236 -12.30 6.76 -6.87
N LEU A 237 -13.29 7.40 -7.49
CA LEU A 237 -14.58 6.78 -7.76
C LEU A 237 -14.44 5.79 -8.94
N GLN A 238 -14.68 4.50 -8.70
CA GLN A 238 -14.50 3.45 -9.71
C GLN A 238 -15.80 3.16 -10.46
N SER A 239 -16.24 4.07 -11.33
CA SER A 239 -17.49 3.96 -12.08
C SER A 239 -17.63 2.64 -12.87
N GLU A 240 -16.51 2.02 -13.26
CA GLU A 240 -16.50 0.71 -13.91
C GLU A 240 -17.03 -0.44 -13.03
N ARG A 241 -17.04 -0.29 -11.71
CA ARG A 241 -17.55 -1.26 -10.72
C ARG A 241 -18.99 -0.96 -10.31
N MET A 242 -19.53 0.19 -10.72
CA MET A 242 -20.75 0.80 -10.21
C MET A 242 -22.00 0.39 -11.02
N LYS A 243 -22.13 -0.89 -11.39
CA LYS A 243 -23.25 -1.40 -12.23
C LYS A 243 -24.62 -1.50 -11.53
N SER A 244 -24.76 -0.97 -10.32
CA SER A 244 -26.02 -1.04 -9.55
C SER A 244 -26.78 0.29 -9.62
N ALA A 245 -28.11 0.24 -9.64
CA ALA A 245 -29.00 1.40 -9.78
C ALA A 245 -29.00 2.36 -8.57
N LEU A 246 -28.14 2.16 -7.57
CA LEU A 246 -28.14 2.88 -6.30
C LEU A 246 -26.94 3.82 -6.13
N LEU A 247 -26.20 4.10 -7.21
CA LEU A 247 -24.98 4.88 -7.14
C LEU A 247 -25.17 6.25 -7.79
N PRO A 248 -24.65 7.33 -7.17
CA PRO A 248 -24.78 8.67 -7.70
C PRO A 248 -24.07 8.77 -9.06
N SER A 249 -24.58 9.65 -9.93
CA SER A 249 -23.83 10.00 -11.14
C SER A 249 -22.50 10.66 -10.77
N GLU A 250 -21.49 10.60 -11.64
CA GLU A 250 -20.19 11.28 -11.41
C GLU A 250 -20.38 12.78 -11.10
N LYS A 251 -21.33 13.42 -11.78
CA LYS A 251 -21.68 14.83 -11.55
C LYS A 251 -22.32 15.07 -10.18
N GLU A 252 -23.23 14.19 -9.77
CA GLU A 252 -23.85 14.26 -8.45
C GLU A 252 -22.82 14.02 -7.34
N PHE A 253 -21.94 13.05 -7.54
CA PHE A 253 -20.83 12.78 -6.64
C PHE A 253 -19.93 14.01 -6.50
N PHE A 254 -19.48 14.62 -7.61
CA PHE A 254 -18.66 15.83 -7.58
C PHE A 254 -19.36 16.98 -6.84
N ASN A 255 -20.64 17.22 -7.16
CA ASN A 255 -21.40 18.29 -6.54
C ASN A 255 -21.56 18.11 -5.03
N LEU A 256 -21.65 16.89 -4.51
CA LEU A 256 -21.88 16.63 -3.08
C LEU A 256 -20.58 16.36 -2.30
N TYR A 257 -19.62 15.67 -2.90
CA TYR A 257 -18.44 15.12 -2.24
C TYR A 257 -17.12 15.43 -2.96
N GLY A 258 -17.15 16.03 -4.16
CA GLY A 258 -15.94 16.42 -4.86
C GLY A 258 -15.16 17.48 -4.07
N LEU A 259 -13.85 17.30 -3.92
CA LEU A 259 -13.01 18.28 -3.24
C LEU A 259 -12.72 19.46 -4.20
N THR A 260 -13.31 20.61 -3.90
CA THR A 260 -13.10 21.88 -4.59
C THR A 260 -12.22 22.81 -3.74
N ARG A 261 -11.74 23.91 -4.32
CA ARG A 261 -10.97 24.93 -3.58
C ARG A 261 -11.76 25.52 -2.41
N ASP A 262 -13.06 25.77 -2.61
CA ASP A 262 -13.95 26.29 -1.56
C ASP A 262 -14.07 25.29 -0.40
N ARG A 263 -14.23 23.99 -0.70
CA ARG A 263 -14.30 22.94 0.34
C ARG A 263 -12.97 22.72 1.04
N LEU A 264 -11.85 22.82 0.31
CA LEU A 264 -10.52 22.74 0.89
C LEU A 264 -10.30 23.83 1.96
N SER A 265 -10.93 25.00 1.83
CA SER A 265 -10.80 26.09 2.80
C SER A 265 -11.39 25.81 4.19
N TYR A 266 -12.19 24.74 4.36
CA TYR A 266 -12.68 24.29 5.66
C TYR A 266 -11.63 23.48 6.45
N ALA A 267 -10.65 22.90 5.75
CA ALA A 267 -9.53 22.24 6.40
C ALA A 267 -8.53 23.26 6.93
N LYS A 268 -7.51 22.79 7.66
CA LYS A 268 -6.45 23.67 8.12
C LYS A 268 -5.75 24.35 6.93
N PRO A 269 -5.29 25.61 7.07
CA PRO A 269 -4.57 26.31 6.01
C PRO A 269 -3.30 25.58 5.54
N ASP A 270 -2.70 24.76 6.41
CA ASP A 270 -1.51 23.94 6.13
C ASP A 270 -1.85 22.45 5.95
N ALA A 271 -3.12 22.11 5.70
CA ALA A 271 -3.52 20.74 5.39
C ALA A 271 -2.87 20.26 4.08
N ILE A 272 -2.62 18.96 3.96
CA ILE A 272 -2.14 18.37 2.70
C ILE A 272 -3.24 17.57 2.01
N VAL A 273 -3.21 17.55 0.67
CA VAL A 273 -4.14 16.80 -0.17
C VAL A 273 -3.39 15.67 -0.87
N MET A 274 -3.92 14.45 -0.68
CA MET A 274 -3.37 13.20 -1.16
C MET A 274 -4.38 12.47 -2.04
N HIS A 275 -3.88 11.70 -3.01
CA HIS A 275 -4.70 10.86 -3.88
C HIS A 275 -3.88 9.68 -4.45
N PRO A 276 -4.26 8.41 -4.23
CA PRO A 276 -3.48 7.24 -4.66
C PRO A 276 -3.41 7.11 -6.19
N GLY A 277 -4.41 7.66 -6.88
CA GLY A 277 -4.52 7.73 -8.33
C GLY A 277 -4.94 6.42 -8.99
N PRO A 278 -5.17 6.44 -10.32
CA PRO A 278 -5.22 7.63 -11.19
C PRO A 278 -6.35 8.60 -10.75
N VAL A 279 -6.15 9.89 -10.98
CA VAL A 279 -7.10 10.94 -10.57
C VAL A 279 -8.14 11.15 -11.66
N ASN A 280 -9.43 11.09 -11.32
CA ASN A 280 -10.51 11.57 -12.18
C ASN A 280 -10.83 13.04 -11.83
N ARG A 281 -10.19 13.95 -12.57
CA ARG A 281 -10.42 15.39 -12.42
C ARG A 281 -11.87 15.73 -12.76
N GLY A 282 -12.51 16.53 -11.90
CA GLY A 282 -13.92 16.90 -12.05
C GLY A 282 -14.92 15.83 -11.61
N VAL A 283 -14.46 14.75 -10.96
CA VAL A 283 -15.32 13.72 -10.36
C VAL A 283 -15.11 13.68 -8.85
N GLU A 284 -13.96 13.20 -8.37
CA GLU A 284 -13.67 13.21 -6.93
C GLU A 284 -12.90 14.44 -6.44
N ILE A 285 -12.24 15.14 -7.34
CA ILE A 285 -11.38 16.28 -6.99
C ILE A 285 -11.28 17.25 -8.17
N ASP A 286 -11.27 18.55 -7.85
CA ASP A 286 -11.12 19.59 -8.85
C ASP A 286 -9.66 19.73 -9.32
N SER A 287 -9.46 20.15 -10.57
CA SER A 287 -8.14 20.32 -11.14
C SER A 287 -7.29 21.34 -10.39
N GLU A 288 -7.92 22.44 -9.94
CA GLU A 288 -7.23 23.48 -9.17
C GLU A 288 -6.70 22.98 -7.83
N VAL A 289 -7.36 21.97 -7.24
CA VAL A 289 -6.88 21.35 -5.99
C VAL A 289 -5.73 20.40 -6.29
N VAL A 290 -5.82 19.60 -7.36
CA VAL A 290 -4.75 18.67 -7.76
C VAL A 290 -3.46 19.39 -8.08
N ASP A 291 -3.55 20.57 -8.72
CA ASP A 291 -2.40 21.38 -9.12
C ASP A 291 -2.06 22.50 -8.13
N GLY A 292 -2.77 22.55 -6.98
CA GLY A 292 -2.65 23.61 -5.98
C GLY A 292 -1.56 23.34 -4.94
N ASP A 293 -1.25 24.36 -4.13
CA ASP A 293 -0.11 24.37 -3.20
C ASP A 293 -0.19 23.32 -2.09
N GLN A 294 -1.39 22.88 -1.70
CA GLN A 294 -1.60 21.85 -0.68
C GLN A 294 -1.49 20.42 -1.24
N SER A 295 -1.38 20.25 -2.57
CA SER A 295 -1.33 18.94 -3.21
C SER A 295 0.05 18.32 -3.10
N VAL A 296 0.10 17.10 -2.55
CA VAL A 296 1.33 16.29 -2.43
C VAL A 296 1.24 14.99 -3.24
N ILE A 297 0.35 14.96 -4.24
CA ILE A 297 0.04 13.76 -5.04
C ILE A 297 1.26 13.24 -5.82
N LEU A 298 2.11 14.15 -6.32
CA LEU A 298 3.34 13.76 -7.02
C LEU A 298 4.41 13.25 -6.05
N ASP A 299 4.48 13.80 -4.85
CA ASP A 299 5.38 13.34 -3.80
C ASP A 299 5.04 11.90 -3.38
N GLN A 300 3.76 11.55 -3.28
CA GLN A 300 3.31 10.16 -3.06
C GLN A 300 3.91 9.18 -4.09
N VAL A 301 4.01 9.59 -5.37
CA VAL A 301 4.59 8.72 -6.41
C VAL A 301 6.06 8.47 -6.14
N THR A 302 6.82 9.51 -5.81
CA THR A 302 8.25 9.45 -5.49
C THR A 302 8.50 8.62 -4.22
N TYR A 303 7.79 8.93 -3.14
CA TYR A 303 7.87 8.21 -1.86
C TYR A 303 7.43 6.76 -1.98
N GLY A 304 6.54 6.47 -2.94
CA GLY A 304 6.19 5.11 -3.32
C GLY A 304 7.36 4.26 -3.79
N ILE A 305 8.40 4.85 -4.39
CA ILE A 305 9.61 4.12 -4.78
C ILE A 305 10.42 3.80 -3.51
N ALA A 306 10.63 4.80 -2.64
CA ALA A 306 11.38 4.65 -1.39
C ALA A 306 10.81 3.57 -0.47
N VAL A 307 9.48 3.54 -0.28
CA VAL A 307 8.82 2.52 0.56
C VAL A 307 8.98 1.12 -0.02
N ARG A 308 8.85 0.96 -1.33
CA ARG A 308 9.06 -0.34 -1.98
C ARG A 308 10.50 -0.80 -1.80
N MET A 309 11.46 0.12 -1.94
CA MET A 309 12.87 -0.16 -1.66
C MET A 309 13.10 -0.61 -0.21
N ALA A 310 12.46 0.05 0.75
CA ALA A 310 12.55 -0.28 2.17
C ALA A 310 12.02 -1.67 2.48
N VAL A 311 10.81 -1.99 2.02
CA VAL A 311 10.19 -3.30 2.25
C VAL A 311 11.09 -4.42 1.71
N MET A 312 11.61 -4.27 0.49
CA MET A 312 12.50 -5.26 -0.12
C MET A 312 13.84 -5.40 0.61
N SER A 313 14.43 -4.27 1.04
CA SER A 313 15.68 -4.26 1.79
C SER A 313 15.52 -4.93 3.15
N ILE A 314 14.51 -4.56 3.92
CA ILE A 314 14.22 -5.12 5.26
C ILE A 314 14.02 -6.64 5.17
N ILE A 315 13.19 -7.10 4.24
CA ILE A 315 12.90 -8.54 4.08
C ILE A 315 14.19 -9.30 3.75
N THR A 316 15.02 -8.76 2.85
CA THR A 316 16.27 -9.40 2.43
C THR A 316 17.30 -9.42 3.56
N GLU A 317 17.40 -8.34 4.33
CA GLU A 317 18.30 -8.22 5.47
C GLU A 317 17.92 -9.19 6.60
N ASN A 318 16.64 -9.22 7.00
CA ASN A 318 16.15 -10.17 8.01
C ASN A 318 16.42 -11.63 7.58
N ALA A 319 16.24 -11.95 6.28
CA ALA A 319 16.53 -13.27 5.75
C ALA A 319 18.03 -13.63 5.80
N ALA A 320 18.93 -12.65 5.62
CA ALA A 320 20.37 -12.85 5.73
C ALA A 320 20.80 -13.07 7.19
N VAL A 321 20.27 -12.28 8.12
CA VAL A 321 20.54 -12.41 9.57
C VAL A 321 20.12 -13.77 10.10
N LEU A 322 18.94 -14.26 9.70
CA LEU A 322 18.48 -15.60 10.06
C LEU A 322 19.40 -16.72 9.56
N LYS A 323 19.87 -16.61 8.30
CA LYS A 323 20.81 -17.61 7.73
C LYS A 323 22.13 -17.65 8.48
N GLN A 324 22.68 -16.48 8.83
CA GLN A 324 23.91 -16.38 9.62
C GLN A 324 23.75 -16.94 11.03
N SER A 325 22.61 -16.65 11.67
CA SER A 325 22.31 -17.17 13.02
C SER A 325 22.19 -18.70 13.01
N ALA A 326 21.56 -19.27 11.98
CA ALA A 326 21.43 -20.72 11.83
C ALA A 326 22.77 -21.42 11.55
N SER A 327 23.66 -20.82 10.75
CA SER A 327 24.99 -21.40 10.49
C SER A 327 25.88 -21.39 11.74
N VAL A 328 25.86 -20.31 12.52
CA VAL A 328 26.63 -20.22 13.77
C VAL A 328 26.14 -21.26 14.79
N GLN A 329 24.83 -21.48 14.89
CA GLN A 329 24.28 -22.49 15.78
C GLN A 329 24.67 -23.91 15.36
N GLN A 330 24.65 -24.20 14.05
CA GLN A 330 25.09 -25.50 13.51
C GLN A 330 26.59 -25.76 13.74
N GLU A 331 27.44 -24.73 13.68
CA GLU A 331 28.86 -24.85 14.00
C GLU A 331 29.13 -25.02 15.51
N ALA A 332 28.28 -24.45 16.37
CA ALA A 332 28.41 -24.58 17.82
C ALA A 332 27.93 -25.95 18.36
N ASP A 333 27.00 -26.59 17.66
CA ASP A 333 26.43 -27.89 18.02
C ASP A 333 27.19 -29.09 17.40
N ALA A 334 28.23 -28.84 16.58
CA ALA A 334 29.06 -29.84 15.89
C ALA A 334 30.38 -30.13 16.61
#